data_AF-A0A6I2MVG9-F1
#
_entry.id   AF-A0A6I2MVG9-F1
#
_cell.length_a   1.000
_cell.length_b   1.000
_cell.length_c   1.000
_cell.angle_alpha   90.00
_cell.angle_beta   90.00
_cell.angle_gamma   90.00
#
_symmetry.space_group_name_H-M   'P 1'
#
loop_
_entity.id
_entity.type
_entity.pdbx_description
1 polymer ?
#
loop_
_entity_poly.entity_id
_entity_poly.type
_entity_poly.pdbx_seq_one_letter_code
_entity_poly.pdbx_strand_id
1 'polypeptide(L)'
;MKSIKYILLLFLTVSCNTTKDTLNTTHNAKAIKVLDTDFSKGRLTLEHKITLEDLEKFHGHLCDGLIQGFLGIQEGLKLLYPSGIIDRTNTRIISNSSPCLTDVAIYITGGRYQYNSFYVDDSIQDAFYILQRKDNNKTVKIKLKKGVKPLEIDELGAKAVKGELSPCDLDKLKNLEDKFSGKLLSSNPKIIFEITEISNFDWKPQLRNDDTKIDILNKNKSKCQ
;
A
#
# COMPACT_ATOMS: atom_id res chain seq x y z
N MET A 1 -10.04 44.38 -59.98
CA MET A 1 -10.66 43.19 -59.34
C MET A 1 -9.59 42.10 -59.21
N LYS A 2 -8.99 41.92 -58.03
CA LYS A 2 -8.00 40.85 -57.76
C LYS A 2 -8.70 39.77 -56.94
N SER A 3 -8.74 38.54 -57.47
CA SER A 3 -9.37 37.37 -56.85
C SER A 3 -8.43 36.78 -55.79
N ILE A 4 -8.89 36.72 -54.54
CA ILE A 4 -8.20 36.09 -53.41
C ILE A 4 -8.66 34.63 -53.36
N LYS A 5 -7.73 33.69 -53.62
CA LYS A 5 -7.96 32.26 -53.40
C LYS A 5 -7.72 31.95 -51.92
N TYR A 6 -8.77 31.60 -51.19
CA TYR A 6 -8.67 31.03 -49.86
C TYR A 6 -8.25 29.57 -49.96
N ILE A 7 -7.09 29.22 -49.40
CA ILE A 7 -6.65 27.85 -49.17
C ILE A 7 -7.26 27.40 -47.85
N LEU A 8 -8.18 26.43 -47.92
CA LEU A 8 -8.78 25.78 -46.76
C LEU A 8 -7.79 24.76 -46.20
N LEU A 9 -7.19 25.06 -45.04
CA LEU A 9 -6.33 24.12 -44.32
C LEU A 9 -7.21 23.15 -43.53
N LEU A 10 -7.26 21.88 -43.95
CA LEU A 10 -7.93 20.81 -43.20
C LEU A 10 -7.05 20.43 -41.99
N PHE A 11 -7.49 20.81 -40.78
CA PHE A 11 -6.90 20.30 -39.55
C PHE A 11 -7.43 18.88 -39.29
N LEU A 12 -6.59 17.88 -39.52
CA LEU A 12 -6.83 16.51 -39.04
C LEU A 12 -6.59 16.48 -37.53
N THR A 13 -7.66 16.55 -36.75
CA THR A 13 -7.60 16.27 -35.31
C THR A 13 -7.39 14.78 -35.10
N VAL A 14 -6.16 14.36 -34.81
CA VAL A 14 -5.86 13.02 -34.32
C VAL A 14 -6.44 12.92 -32.92
N SER A 15 -7.62 12.29 -32.80
CA SER A 15 -8.21 11.95 -31.51
C SER A 15 -7.40 10.82 -30.89
N CYS A 16 -6.58 11.13 -29.88
CA CYS A 16 -6.03 10.13 -28.98
C CYS A 16 -7.18 9.56 -28.13
N ASN A 17 -7.84 8.52 -28.64
CA ASN A 17 -8.66 7.66 -27.79
C ASN A 17 -7.74 6.88 -26.86
N THR A 18 -7.49 7.41 -25.67
CA THR A 18 -6.98 6.63 -24.54
C THR A 18 -8.09 5.68 -24.11
N THR A 19 -8.10 4.47 -24.67
CA THR A 19 -8.84 3.35 -24.11
C THR A 19 -8.33 3.14 -22.69
N LYS A 20 -9.18 3.40 -21.69
CA LYS A 20 -8.98 2.87 -20.34
C LYS A 20 -9.03 1.35 -20.46
N ASP A 21 -7.88 0.74 -20.66
CA ASP A 21 -7.73 -0.70 -20.57
C ASP A 21 -7.91 -1.04 -19.09
N THR A 22 -9.15 -1.37 -18.72
CA THR A 22 -9.46 -2.06 -17.48
C THR A 22 -8.63 -3.34 -17.46
N LEU A 23 -7.58 -3.35 -16.64
CA LEU A 23 -6.76 -4.53 -16.36
C LEU A 23 -7.64 -5.63 -15.75
N ASN A 24 -8.33 -6.39 -16.60
CA ASN A 24 -8.89 -7.69 -16.28
C ASN A 24 -7.81 -8.75 -16.56
N THR A 25 -6.79 -8.76 -15.72
CA THR A 25 -5.82 -9.86 -15.61
C THR A 25 -5.95 -10.45 -14.22
N THR A 26 -5.74 -11.75 -14.08
CA THR A 26 -5.80 -12.47 -12.80
C THR A 26 -4.71 -11.94 -11.86
N HIS A 27 -5.02 -10.88 -11.12
CA HIS A 27 -4.05 -10.14 -10.31
C HIS A 27 -3.57 -10.96 -9.11
N ASN A 28 -2.28 -10.92 -8.82
CA ASN A 28 -1.72 -11.47 -7.56
C ASN A 28 -2.28 -10.74 -6.32
N ALA A 29 -2.87 -9.56 -6.51
CA ALA A 29 -3.55 -8.78 -5.49
C ALA A 29 -4.87 -9.46 -5.07
N LYS A 30 -4.76 -10.51 -4.24
CA LYS A 30 -5.92 -11.14 -3.61
C LYS A 30 -6.40 -10.27 -2.46
N ALA A 31 -7.72 -10.23 -2.26
CA ALA A 31 -8.30 -9.55 -1.10
C ALA A 31 -7.75 -10.12 0.22
N ILE A 32 -7.49 -9.23 1.18
CA ILE A 32 -7.05 -9.58 2.53
C ILE A 32 -8.29 -9.67 3.42
N LYS A 33 -8.48 -10.81 4.10
CA LYS A 33 -9.54 -10.97 5.10
C LYS A 33 -9.08 -10.38 6.42
N VAL A 34 -9.84 -9.44 6.95
CA VAL A 34 -9.56 -8.79 8.24
C VAL A 34 -10.70 -9.05 9.21
N LEU A 35 -10.36 -8.98 10.49
CA LEU A 35 -11.26 -9.19 11.60
C LEU A 35 -11.17 -8.01 12.57
N ASP A 36 -12.35 -7.46 12.88
CA ASP A 36 -12.56 -6.28 13.68
C ASP A 36 -13.66 -6.48 14.71
N THR A 37 -13.83 -5.50 15.59
CA THR A 37 -14.97 -5.48 16.50
C THR A 37 -16.26 -5.04 15.82
N ASP A 38 -17.37 -5.67 16.16
CA ASP A 38 -18.71 -5.37 15.61
C ASP A 38 -19.23 -3.97 15.97
N PHE A 39 -18.71 -3.35 17.02
CA PHE A 39 -18.88 -1.92 17.35
C PHE A 39 -17.75 -1.45 18.28
N SER A 40 -17.73 -0.16 18.63
CA SER A 40 -16.67 0.48 19.46
C SER A 40 -16.36 -0.15 20.83
N LYS A 41 -17.21 -1.05 21.33
CA LYS A 41 -16.97 -1.80 22.59
C LYS A 41 -17.31 -3.28 22.40
N GLY A 42 -17.20 -3.73 21.16
CA GLY A 42 -17.78 -4.96 20.68
C GLY A 42 -16.89 -6.18 20.82
N ARG A 43 -17.36 -7.26 20.21
CA ARG A 43 -16.62 -8.51 20.09
C ARG A 43 -15.98 -8.59 18.73
N LEU A 44 -14.91 -9.38 18.65
CA LEU A 44 -14.14 -9.58 17.44
C LEU A 44 -14.88 -10.53 16.47
N THR A 45 -15.93 -10.02 15.80
CA THR A 45 -16.83 -10.82 14.95
C THR A 45 -17.10 -10.19 13.58
N LEU A 46 -16.55 -9.01 13.31
CA LEU A 46 -16.79 -8.29 12.07
C LEU A 46 -15.69 -8.63 11.06
N GLU A 47 -16.03 -9.45 10.07
CA GLU A 47 -15.12 -9.83 9.00
C GLU A 47 -15.31 -8.98 7.74
N HIS A 48 -14.22 -8.47 7.18
CA HIS A 48 -14.21 -7.76 5.92
C HIS A 48 -13.16 -8.28 4.96
N LYS A 49 -13.34 -8.01 3.67
CA LYS A 49 -12.33 -8.19 2.64
C LYS A 49 -11.85 -6.82 2.21
N ILE A 50 -10.54 -6.59 2.29
CA ILE A 50 -9.89 -5.38 1.79
C ILE A 50 -9.22 -5.70 0.46
N THR A 51 -9.49 -4.88 -0.54
CA THR A 51 -8.93 -4.97 -1.89
C THR A 51 -8.00 -3.79 -2.18
N LEU A 52 -7.29 -3.87 -3.31
CA LEU A 52 -6.51 -2.76 -3.82
C LEU A 52 -7.39 -1.57 -4.24
N GLU A 53 -8.63 -1.82 -4.68
CA GLU A 53 -9.60 -0.77 -5.02
C GLU A 53 -10.01 0.04 -3.78
N ASP A 54 -10.16 -0.62 -2.62
CA ASP A 54 -10.47 0.08 -1.37
C ASP A 54 -9.34 1.03 -0.97
N LEU A 55 -8.09 0.63 -1.22
CA LEU A 55 -6.91 1.45 -1.00
C LEU A 55 -6.80 2.58 -2.00
N GLU A 56 -7.10 2.33 -3.28
CA GLU A 56 -7.16 3.39 -4.30
C GLU A 56 -8.18 4.46 -3.91
N LYS A 57 -9.36 4.06 -3.44
CA LYS A 57 -10.39 5.00 -2.93
C LYS A 57 -9.91 5.78 -1.71
N PHE A 58 -9.19 5.14 -0.80
CA PHE A 58 -8.67 5.78 0.40
C PHE A 58 -7.52 6.75 0.08
N HIS A 59 -6.60 6.34 -0.80
CA HIS A 59 -5.42 7.11 -1.18
C HIS A 59 -5.71 8.21 -2.21
N GLY A 60 -6.68 7.97 -3.10
CA GLY A 60 -7.12 8.87 -4.17
C GLY A 60 -6.62 8.50 -5.57
N HIS A 61 -5.66 7.57 -5.69
CA HIS A 61 -5.19 7.03 -6.98
C HIS A 61 -4.38 5.74 -6.75
N LEU A 62 -4.10 5.02 -7.83
CA LEU A 62 -3.30 3.79 -7.80
C LEU A 62 -1.84 4.06 -8.21
N CYS A 63 -0.98 4.45 -7.26
CA CYS A 63 0.48 4.58 -7.45
C CYS A 63 1.18 3.20 -7.37
N ASP A 64 2.38 3.08 -7.97
CA ASP A 64 3.23 1.89 -7.84
C ASP A 64 3.59 1.61 -6.38
N GLY A 65 3.79 2.66 -5.58
CA GLY A 65 3.99 2.58 -4.13
C GLY A 65 2.83 1.92 -3.38
N LEU A 66 1.57 2.19 -3.77
CA LEU A 66 0.38 1.59 -3.14
C LEU A 66 0.33 0.09 -3.42
N ILE A 67 0.61 -0.30 -4.67
CA ILE A 67 0.68 -1.70 -5.11
C ILE A 67 1.81 -2.42 -4.39
N GLN A 68 3.00 -1.81 -4.35
CA GLN A 68 4.15 -2.35 -3.64
C GLN A 68 3.83 -2.59 -2.17
N GLY A 69 3.23 -1.61 -1.51
CA GLY A 69 2.79 -1.71 -0.13
C GLY A 69 1.80 -2.87 0.06
N PHE A 70 0.73 -2.91 -0.74
CA PHE A 70 -0.33 -3.91 -0.63
C PHE A 70 0.18 -5.34 -0.81
N LEU A 71 1.01 -5.58 -1.83
CA LEU A 71 1.55 -6.92 -2.07
C LEU A 71 2.59 -7.31 -1.01
N GLY A 72 3.45 -6.38 -0.61
CA GLY A 72 4.48 -6.64 0.40
C GLY A 72 3.88 -6.95 1.77
N ILE A 73 2.91 -6.14 2.23
CA ILE A 73 2.24 -6.35 3.52
C ILE A 73 1.42 -7.65 3.51
N GLN A 74 0.83 -8.03 2.37
CA GLN A 74 0.13 -9.29 2.23
C GLN A 74 1.05 -10.50 2.47
N GLU A 75 2.28 -10.47 1.96
CA GLU A 75 3.26 -11.54 2.21
C GLU A 75 3.69 -11.61 3.67
N GLY A 76 3.93 -10.46 4.33
CA GLY A 76 4.26 -10.44 5.75
C GLY A 76 3.12 -10.94 6.64
N LEU A 77 1.89 -10.52 6.35
CA LEU A 77 0.70 -10.94 7.10
C LEU A 77 0.43 -12.44 6.98
N LYS A 78 0.70 -13.08 5.84
CA LYS A 78 0.61 -14.54 5.69
C LYS A 78 1.51 -15.29 6.68
N LEU A 79 2.69 -14.75 7.02
CA LEU A 79 3.61 -15.36 7.98
C LEU A 79 3.18 -15.16 9.44
N LEU A 80 2.50 -14.05 9.74
CA LEU A 80 1.99 -13.73 11.08
C LEU A 80 0.63 -14.38 11.38
N TYR A 81 -0.17 -14.61 10.34
CA TYR A 81 -1.54 -15.15 10.41
C TYR A 81 -1.73 -16.31 9.41
N PRO A 82 -1.22 -17.51 9.73
CA PRO A 82 -1.31 -18.66 8.81
C PRO A 82 -2.75 -19.14 8.57
N SER A 83 -3.71 -18.78 9.44
CA SER A 83 -5.15 -19.03 9.21
C SER A 83 -5.77 -18.14 8.12
N GLY A 84 -5.06 -17.08 7.70
CA GLY A 84 -5.47 -16.19 6.61
C GLY A 84 -6.43 -15.06 6.99
N ILE A 85 -6.88 -14.99 8.26
CA ILE A 85 -7.68 -13.87 8.78
C ILE A 85 -6.84 -13.00 9.71
N ILE A 86 -6.83 -11.69 9.45
CA ILE A 86 -5.96 -10.73 10.16
C ILE A 86 -6.74 -10.04 11.27
N ASP A 87 -6.41 -10.34 12.53
CA ASP A 87 -6.89 -9.59 13.69
C ASP A 87 -6.16 -8.22 13.72
N ARG A 88 -6.82 -7.18 13.21
CA ARG A 88 -6.29 -5.80 13.17
C ARG A 88 -6.08 -5.24 14.57
N THR A 89 -6.82 -5.73 15.54
CA THR A 89 -6.65 -5.34 16.94
C THR A 89 -5.42 -5.94 17.60
N ASN A 90 -4.81 -6.95 16.99
CA ASN A 90 -3.61 -7.64 17.44
C ASN A 90 -2.39 -7.37 16.55
N THR A 91 -2.55 -6.59 15.49
CA THR A 91 -1.47 -6.20 14.57
C THR A 91 -0.93 -4.82 14.95
N ARG A 92 0.38 -4.61 14.82
CA ARG A 92 1.00 -3.28 14.79
C ARG A 92 2.07 -3.21 13.71
N ILE A 93 2.32 -2.00 13.20
CA ILE A 93 3.19 -1.81 12.03
C ILE A 93 4.01 -0.52 12.12
N ILE A 94 5.25 -0.60 11.63
CA ILE A 94 6.08 0.56 11.29
C ILE A 94 6.11 0.69 9.78
N SER A 95 5.97 1.91 9.26
CA SER A 95 6.19 2.24 7.84
C SER A 95 7.35 3.21 7.67
N ASN A 96 8.00 3.18 6.52
CA ASN A 96 8.78 4.34 6.07
C ASN A 96 7.87 5.55 5.79
N SER A 97 8.47 6.73 5.59
CA SER A 97 7.80 8.01 5.35
C SER A 97 7.21 8.21 3.94
N SER A 98 6.79 7.12 3.27
CA SER A 98 6.03 7.22 2.03
C SER A 98 4.53 7.33 2.32
N PRO A 99 3.81 8.33 1.76
CA PRO A 99 2.35 8.42 1.90
C PRO A 99 1.62 7.18 1.36
N CYS A 100 1.97 6.70 0.16
CA CYS A 100 1.39 5.49 -0.42
C CYS A 100 1.55 4.27 0.52
N LEU A 101 2.72 4.11 1.15
CA LEU A 101 2.99 2.98 2.06
C LEU A 101 2.31 3.16 3.42
N THR A 102 2.33 4.37 3.98
CA THR A 102 1.64 4.67 5.23
C THR A 102 0.14 4.40 5.14
N ASP A 103 -0.49 4.78 4.03
CA ASP A 103 -1.93 4.55 3.83
C ASP A 103 -2.28 3.06 3.79
N VAL A 104 -1.47 2.26 3.09
CA VAL A 104 -1.58 0.79 3.12
C VAL A 104 -1.43 0.25 4.54
N ALA A 105 -0.39 0.70 5.26
CA ALA A 105 -0.09 0.26 6.61
C ALA A 105 -1.28 0.46 7.54
N ILE A 106 -1.82 1.69 7.62
CA ILE A 106 -2.90 2.04 8.56
C ILE A 106 -4.24 1.41 8.17
N TYR A 107 -4.52 1.28 6.86
CA TYR A 107 -5.80 0.79 6.39
C TYR A 107 -5.93 -0.73 6.58
N ILE A 108 -4.90 -1.48 6.19
CA ILE A 108 -4.91 -2.95 6.27
C ILE A 108 -4.72 -3.44 7.69
N THR A 109 -3.81 -2.84 8.46
CA THR A 109 -3.52 -3.34 9.83
C THR A 109 -4.46 -2.78 10.87
N GLY A 110 -5.20 -1.72 10.58
CA GLY A 110 -5.92 -0.95 11.60
C GLY A 110 -4.97 -0.20 12.54
N GLY A 111 -3.71 -0.02 12.14
CA GLY A 111 -2.70 0.74 12.87
C GLY A 111 -3.17 2.17 13.16
N ARG A 112 -3.02 2.62 14.40
CA ARG A 112 -3.41 3.95 14.88
C ARG A 112 -2.37 4.47 15.85
N TYR A 113 -2.13 5.78 15.80
CA TYR A 113 -1.33 6.49 16.80
C TYR A 113 -1.95 6.36 18.20
N GLN A 114 -3.26 6.54 18.31
CA GLN A 114 -4.03 6.50 19.57
C GLN A 114 -3.90 5.18 20.32
N TYR A 115 -3.65 4.08 19.59
CA TYR A 115 -3.57 2.73 20.13
C TYR A 115 -2.14 2.20 20.19
N ASN A 116 -1.16 3.07 19.93
CA ASN A 116 0.25 2.71 19.88
C ASN A 116 0.51 1.48 18.97
N SER A 117 -0.20 1.41 17.84
CA SER A 117 -0.12 0.30 16.89
C SER A 117 0.43 0.71 15.52
N PHE A 118 0.77 1.99 15.36
CA PHE A 118 1.39 2.52 14.15
C PHE A 118 2.32 3.68 14.46
N TYR A 119 3.47 3.73 13.78
CA TYR A 119 4.28 4.93 13.62
C TYR A 119 5.12 4.86 12.35
N VAL A 120 5.65 6.01 11.95
CA VAL A 120 6.58 6.16 10.83
C VAL A 120 8.00 6.22 11.37
N ASP A 121 8.93 5.49 10.75
CA ASP A 121 10.35 5.52 11.09
C ASP A 121 11.21 5.20 9.85
N ASP A 122 11.98 6.18 9.38
CA ASP A 122 12.89 6.01 8.24
C ASP A 122 14.21 5.32 8.61
N SER A 123 14.44 5.05 9.89
CA SER A 123 15.59 4.27 10.35
C SER A 123 15.40 2.76 10.19
N ILE A 124 14.22 2.29 9.73
CA ILE A 124 13.99 0.87 9.42
C ILE A 124 14.86 0.43 8.22
N GLN A 125 16.07 -0.01 8.54
CA GLN A 125 17.14 -0.26 7.57
C GLN A 125 16.72 -1.27 6.49
N ASP A 126 16.87 -0.86 5.23
CA ASP A 126 16.63 -1.70 4.04
C ASP A 126 15.26 -2.38 4.10
N ALA A 127 14.23 -1.65 4.53
CA ALA A 127 12.85 -2.12 4.64
C ALA A 127 11.87 -0.98 4.45
N PHE A 128 10.65 -1.31 4.08
CA PHE A 128 9.57 -0.34 4.02
C PHE A 128 8.46 -0.64 5.04
N TYR A 129 8.39 -1.85 5.59
CA TYR A 129 7.57 -2.16 6.76
C TYR A 129 8.30 -3.03 7.79
N ILE A 130 7.88 -2.88 9.05
CA ILE A 130 8.03 -3.88 10.10
C ILE A 130 6.65 -4.18 10.66
N LEU A 131 6.19 -5.43 10.54
CA LEU A 131 4.92 -5.91 11.10
C LEU A 131 5.17 -6.73 12.35
N GLN A 132 4.35 -6.55 13.38
CA GLN A 132 4.37 -7.40 14.56
C GLN A 132 2.97 -7.81 14.99
N ARG A 133 2.86 -9.07 15.41
CA ARG A 133 1.69 -9.57 16.11
C ARG A 133 1.90 -9.44 17.62
N LYS A 134 1.00 -8.75 18.31
CA LYS A 134 1.22 -8.28 19.70
C LYS A 134 1.16 -9.40 20.74
N ASP A 135 0.31 -10.40 20.55
CA ASP A 135 0.13 -11.49 21.51
C ASP A 135 1.34 -12.43 21.65
N ASN A 136 2.14 -12.60 20.59
CA ASN A 136 3.27 -13.53 20.56
C ASN A 136 4.60 -12.86 20.17
N ASN A 137 4.59 -11.54 19.97
CA ASN A 137 5.74 -10.73 19.55
C ASN A 137 6.41 -11.16 18.23
N LYS A 138 5.80 -12.08 17.45
CA LYS A 138 6.35 -12.49 16.17
C LYS A 138 6.38 -11.29 15.24
N THR A 139 7.56 -11.01 14.70
CA THR A 139 7.83 -9.79 13.96
C THR A 139 8.49 -10.12 12.63
N VAL A 140 8.02 -9.49 11.56
CA VAL A 140 8.60 -9.63 10.23
C VAL A 140 8.94 -8.26 9.65
N LYS A 141 10.10 -8.20 9.01
CA LYS A 141 10.55 -7.07 8.21
C LYS A 141 10.23 -7.35 6.74
N ILE A 142 9.75 -6.34 6.03
CA ILE A 142 9.38 -6.43 4.62
C ILE A 142 10.22 -5.44 3.81
N LYS A 143 10.83 -5.93 2.73
CA LYS A 143 11.55 -5.09 1.79
C LYS A 143 11.34 -5.52 0.35
N LEU A 144 11.56 -4.57 -0.56
CA LEU A 144 11.65 -4.85 -1.99
C LEU A 144 13.04 -5.43 -2.28
N LYS A 145 13.12 -6.50 -3.06
CA LYS A 145 14.43 -7.01 -3.49
C LYS A 145 15.15 -6.01 -4.39
N LYS A 146 16.48 -5.95 -4.24
CA LYS A 146 17.34 -5.10 -5.06
C LYS A 146 17.15 -5.40 -6.56
N GLY A 147 17.05 -4.36 -7.37
CA GLY A 147 16.91 -4.48 -8.84
C GLY A 147 15.50 -4.81 -9.33
N VAL A 148 14.52 -4.94 -8.43
CA VAL A 148 13.12 -5.15 -8.84
C VAL A 148 12.52 -3.88 -9.43
N LYS A 149 12.70 -2.74 -8.75
CA LYS A 149 12.32 -1.41 -9.23
C LYS A 149 13.38 -0.90 -10.22
N PRO A 150 12.99 -0.46 -11.42
CA PRO A 150 13.90 0.21 -12.35
C PRO A 150 14.48 1.49 -11.75
N LEU A 151 15.81 1.66 -11.82
CA LEU A 151 16.51 2.85 -11.30
C LEU A 151 16.00 4.15 -11.94
N GLU A 152 15.61 4.10 -13.21
CA GLU A 152 15.07 5.26 -13.93
C GLU A 152 13.82 5.86 -13.28
N ILE A 153 12.99 5.04 -12.61
CA ILE A 153 11.82 5.55 -11.86
C ILE A 153 12.29 6.38 -10.67
N ASP A 154 13.32 5.93 -9.94
CA ASP A 154 13.85 6.68 -8.79
C ASP A 154 14.53 7.98 -9.24
N GLU A 155 15.30 7.93 -10.33
CA GLU A 155 16.00 9.09 -10.88
C GLU A 155 15.02 10.17 -11.41
N LEU A 156 14.00 9.76 -12.17
CA LEU A 156 12.98 10.68 -12.68
C LEU A 156 12.05 11.14 -11.56
N GLY A 157 11.66 10.26 -10.64
CA GLY A 157 10.86 10.61 -9.47
C GLY A 157 11.52 11.68 -8.60
N ALA A 158 12.83 11.57 -8.37
CA ALA A 158 13.59 12.58 -7.63
C ALA A 158 13.59 13.96 -8.31
N LYS A 159 13.60 14.01 -9.65
CA LYS A 159 13.45 15.25 -10.42
C LYS A 159 12.01 15.77 -10.41
N ALA A 160 11.03 14.88 -10.47
CA ALA A 160 9.60 15.24 -10.43
C ALA A 160 9.24 15.94 -9.12
N VAL A 161 9.73 15.43 -7.98
CA VAL A 161 9.54 16.06 -6.66
C VAL A 161 10.07 17.49 -6.59
N LYS A 162 11.14 17.79 -7.35
CA LYS A 162 11.72 19.13 -7.45
C LYS A 162 11.06 20.02 -8.50
N GLY A 163 10.09 19.50 -9.27
CA GLY A 163 9.46 20.21 -10.38
C GLY A 163 10.36 20.40 -11.60
N GLU A 164 11.40 19.56 -11.77
CA GLU A 164 12.42 19.70 -12.81
C GLU A 164 12.07 18.97 -14.13
N LEU A 165 11.02 18.14 -14.14
CA LEU A 165 10.62 17.39 -15.32
C LEU A 165 9.76 18.21 -16.27
N SER A 166 10.01 18.06 -17.58
CA SER A 166 9.10 18.53 -18.61
C SER A 166 7.78 17.73 -18.59
N PRO A 167 6.69 18.24 -19.19
CA PRO A 167 5.45 17.46 -19.35
C PRO A 167 5.68 16.08 -20.01
N CYS A 168 6.53 16.02 -21.05
CA CYS A 168 6.86 14.76 -21.72
C CYS A 168 7.63 13.79 -20.80
N ASP A 169 8.49 14.32 -19.93
CA ASP A 169 9.21 13.48 -18.96
C ASP A 169 8.30 12.99 -17.82
N LEU A 170 7.27 13.77 -17.44
CA LEU A 170 6.23 13.32 -16.52
C LEU A 170 5.42 12.17 -17.11
N ASP A 171 5.00 12.29 -18.37
CA ASP A 171 4.32 11.19 -19.08
C ASP A 171 5.21 9.95 -19.18
N LYS A 172 6.50 10.14 -19.44
CA LYS A 172 7.48 9.06 -19.45
C LYS A 172 7.59 8.38 -18.08
N LEU A 173 7.72 9.15 -17.00
CA LEU A 173 7.77 8.63 -15.63
C LEU A 173 6.50 7.83 -15.32
N LYS A 174 5.31 8.39 -15.58
CA LYS A 174 4.04 7.70 -15.37
C LYS A 174 4.00 6.36 -16.12
N ASN A 175 4.41 6.33 -17.39
CA ASN A 175 4.43 5.09 -18.17
C ASN A 175 5.40 4.04 -17.60
N LEU A 176 6.52 4.45 -17.00
CA LEU A 176 7.44 3.54 -16.33
C LEU A 176 6.82 2.98 -15.05
N GLU A 177 6.15 3.81 -14.26
CA GLU A 177 5.44 3.41 -13.03
C GLU A 177 4.26 2.48 -13.33
N ASP A 178 3.48 2.75 -14.38
CA ASP A 178 2.38 1.89 -14.84
C ASP A 178 2.90 0.51 -15.26
N LYS A 179 3.99 0.46 -16.03
CA LYS A 179 4.64 -0.80 -16.44
C LYS A 179 5.17 -1.57 -15.23
N PHE A 180 5.79 -0.87 -14.28
CA PHE A 180 6.29 -1.48 -13.06
C PHE A 180 5.14 -2.04 -12.20
N SER A 181 4.06 -1.28 -12.06
CA SER A 181 2.81 -1.72 -11.40
C SER A 181 2.24 -2.99 -12.03
N GLY A 182 2.16 -3.03 -13.37
CA GLY A 182 1.75 -4.23 -14.10
C GLY A 182 2.67 -5.44 -13.85
N LYS A 183 3.99 -5.21 -13.80
CA LYS A 183 4.97 -6.25 -13.43
C LYS A 183 4.75 -6.74 -12.00
N LEU A 184 4.51 -5.85 -11.04
CA LEU A 184 4.25 -6.22 -9.65
C LEU A 184 3.00 -7.11 -9.53
N LEU A 185 1.91 -6.70 -10.17
CA LEU A 185 0.62 -7.40 -10.12
C LEU A 185 0.64 -8.77 -10.81
N SER A 186 1.47 -8.94 -11.84
CA SER A 186 1.59 -10.20 -12.61
C SER A 186 2.68 -11.15 -12.11
N SER A 187 3.63 -10.66 -11.32
CA SER A 187 4.77 -11.46 -10.84
C SER A 187 4.50 -12.17 -9.51
N ASN A 188 5.15 -13.32 -9.30
CA ASN A 188 5.11 -14.03 -8.02
C ASN A 188 5.69 -13.13 -6.90
N PRO A 189 4.94 -12.81 -5.82
CA PRO A 189 5.44 -11.94 -4.75
C PRO A 189 6.76 -12.39 -4.12
N LYS A 190 7.05 -13.71 -4.09
CA LYS A 190 8.30 -14.26 -3.55
C LYS A 190 9.56 -13.86 -4.31
N ILE A 191 9.43 -13.47 -5.58
CA ILE A 191 10.57 -12.95 -6.37
C ILE A 191 10.69 -11.42 -6.27
N ILE A 192 9.67 -10.74 -5.76
CA ILE A 192 9.59 -9.29 -5.63
C ILE A 192 10.05 -8.85 -4.24
N PHE A 193 9.58 -9.54 -3.20
CA PHE A 193 9.76 -9.16 -1.81
C PHE A 193 10.66 -10.14 -1.07
N GLU A 194 11.39 -9.61 -0.10
CA GLU A 194 12.07 -10.37 0.92
C GLU A 194 11.38 -10.12 2.26
N ILE A 195 10.98 -11.20 2.92
CA ILE A 195 10.32 -11.17 4.22
C ILE A 195 11.23 -11.89 5.22
N THR A 196 11.68 -11.18 6.23
CA THR A 196 12.63 -11.70 7.21
C THR A 196 12.00 -11.64 8.60
N GLU A 197 11.96 -12.77 9.31
CA GLU A 197 11.60 -12.77 10.73
C GLU A 197 12.72 -12.11 11.53
N ILE A 198 12.36 -11.21 12.45
CA ILE A 198 13.32 -10.54 13.32
C ILE A 198 13.05 -10.93 14.78
N SER A 199 14.10 -11.39 15.46
CA SER A 199 14.05 -11.74 16.88
C SER A 199 14.37 -10.52 17.75
N ASN A 200 13.86 -10.53 18.99
CA ASN A 200 14.12 -9.50 19.99
C ASN A 200 13.79 -8.06 19.53
N PHE A 201 12.79 -7.93 18.66
CA PHE A 201 12.36 -6.64 18.17
C PHE A 201 11.68 -5.83 19.29
N ASP A 202 12.12 -4.59 19.45
CA ASP A 202 11.65 -3.67 20.48
C ASP A 202 10.80 -2.56 19.87
N TRP A 203 9.58 -2.39 20.37
CA TRP A 203 8.63 -1.41 19.85
C TRP A 203 8.83 -0.06 20.54
N LYS A 204 9.48 0.86 19.82
CA LYS A 204 9.91 2.17 20.33
C LYS A 204 9.39 3.33 19.46
N PRO A 205 8.09 3.65 19.53
CA PRO A 205 7.56 4.81 18.82
C PRO A 205 8.18 6.10 19.40
N GLN A 206 8.44 7.09 18.53
CA GLN A 206 8.93 8.39 18.97
C GLN A 206 7.87 9.14 19.80
N LEU A 207 6.61 9.04 19.37
CA LEU A 207 5.45 9.58 20.07
C LEU A 207 4.56 8.41 20.50
N ARG A 208 4.20 8.37 21.79
CA ARG A 208 3.43 7.28 22.37
C ARG A 208 2.09 7.79 22.90
N ASN A 209 1.02 7.10 22.54
CA ASN A 209 -0.30 7.30 23.13
C ASN A 209 -0.94 5.93 23.38
N ASP A 210 -1.35 5.68 24.63
CA ASP A 210 -2.00 4.45 25.05
C ASP A 210 -3.42 4.79 25.53
N ASP A 211 -4.26 5.28 24.61
CA ASP A 211 -5.63 5.66 24.95
C ASP A 211 -6.37 4.45 25.55
N THR A 212 -7.12 4.68 26.62
CA THR A 212 -7.83 3.62 27.36
C THR A 212 -9.12 3.19 26.66
N LYS A 213 -9.66 4.06 25.81
CA LYS A 213 -10.83 3.76 24.98
C LYS A 213 -10.39 3.05 23.69
N ILE A 214 -10.04 1.78 23.83
CA ILE A 214 -9.63 0.91 22.73
C ILE A 214 -10.76 -0.04 22.35
N ASP A 215 -10.87 -0.34 21.06
CA ASP A 215 -11.90 -1.23 20.51
C ASP A 215 -11.81 -2.68 21.03
N ILE A 216 -10.81 -3.03 21.85
CA ILE A 216 -10.55 -4.40 22.30
C ILE A 216 -11.10 -4.79 23.68
N LEU A 217 -11.69 -3.87 24.43
CA LEU A 217 -12.07 -4.12 25.83
C LEU A 217 -12.93 -5.37 26.03
N ASN A 218 -13.84 -5.64 25.09
CA ASN A 218 -14.78 -6.75 25.16
C ASN A 218 -14.54 -7.82 24.08
N LYS A 219 -13.38 -7.79 23.41
CA LYS A 219 -13.15 -8.61 22.21
C LYS A 219 -13.36 -10.12 22.43
N ASN A 220 -13.13 -10.60 23.66
CA ASN A 220 -13.25 -12.00 24.07
C ASN A 220 -14.51 -12.32 24.89
N LYS A 221 -15.47 -11.39 25.03
CA LYS A 221 -16.70 -11.64 25.82
C LYS A 221 -17.62 -12.63 25.10
N SER A 222 -18.27 -13.51 25.86
CA SER A 222 -19.25 -14.46 25.32
C SER A 222 -20.51 -13.77 24.81
N LYS A 223 -21.33 -14.50 24.04
CA LYS A 223 -22.70 -14.07 23.74
C LYS A 223 -23.57 -14.14 24.99
N CYS A 224 -24.63 -13.34 25.02
CA CYS A 224 -25.72 -13.55 25.97
C CYS A 224 -26.22 -14.97 25.76
N GLN A 225 -26.32 -15.73 26.84
CA GLN A 225 -26.99 -17.03 26.86
C GLN A 225 -28.49 -16.82 26.91
#